data_AF-A0A2J7ZIM9-F1
#
_entry.id   AF-A0A2J7ZIM9-F1
#
_cell.length_a   1.000
_cell.length_b   1.000
_cell.length_c   1.000
_cell.angle_alpha   90.00
_cell.angle_beta   90.00
_cell.angle_gamma   90.00
#
_symmetry.space_group_name_H-M   'P 1'
#
loop_
_entity.id
_entity.type
_entity.pdbx_description
1 polymer ?
#
loop_
_entity_poly.entity_id
_entity_poly.type
_entity_poly.pdbx_seq_one_letter_code
_entity_poly.pdbx_strand_id
1 'polypeptide(L)' 'LVNSLMMHGRNNGKKLMAVRIVKHAFDIIHLLTDENPIQVLVGAIINRWATLLVWKGFSSASCP' A
#
# COMPACT_ATOMS: atom_id res chain seq x y z
N LEU A 1 -1.23 -4.62 -6.40
CA LEU A 1 -1.35 -5.19 -5.04
C LEU A 1 -1.19 -6.71 -5.03
N VAL A 2 -2.14 -7.48 -5.58
CA VAL A 2 -2.11 -8.97 -5.55
C VAL A 2 -0.84 -9.54 -6.20
N ASN A 3 -0.40 -8.99 -7.34
CA ASN A 3 0.81 -9.45 -8.04
C ASN A 3 2.10 -9.19 -7.22
N SER A 4 2.13 -8.13 -6.43
CA SER A 4 3.27 -7.78 -5.58
C SER A 4 3.42 -8.73 -4.38
N LEU A 5 2.34 -9.41 -3.97
CA LEU A 5 2.36 -10.37 -2.87
C LEU A 5 2.92 -11.75 -3.27
N MET A 6 3.18 -11.98 -4.56
CA MET A 6 3.64 -13.26 -5.12
C MET A 6 5.13 -13.26 -5.51
N MET A 7 5.90 -12.28 -5.04
CA MET A 7 7.27 -12.03 -5.53
C MET A 7 8.36 -12.97 -5.01
N HIS A 8 8.06 -13.83 -4.04
CA HIS A 8 9.01 -14.76 -3.43
C HIS A 8 8.79 -16.19 -3.95
N GLY A 9 9.86 -16.98 -4.11
CA GLY A 9 9.78 -18.32 -4.72
C GLY A 9 8.69 -19.24 -4.15
N ARG A 10 8.35 -19.10 -2.87
CA ARG A 10 7.33 -19.93 -2.16
C ARG A 10 5.87 -19.45 -2.33
N ASN A 11 5.66 -18.20 -2.75
CA ASN A 11 4.34 -17.60 -3.00
C ASN A 11 4.05 -17.34 -4.49
N ASN A 12 4.98 -17.69 -5.38
CA ASN A 12 4.76 -17.75 -6.83
C ASN A 12 3.60 -18.68 -7.21
N GLY A 13 2.77 -18.24 -8.15
CA GLY A 13 1.60 -18.99 -8.66
C GLY A 13 0.39 -19.07 -7.72
N LYS A 14 0.49 -18.57 -6.48
CA LYS A 14 -0.59 -18.68 -5.47
C LYS A 14 -1.53 -17.49 -5.46
N LYS A 15 -2.18 -17.23 -6.61
CA LYS A 15 -3.12 -16.10 -6.77
C LYS A 15 -4.30 -16.15 -5.79
N LEU A 16 -4.87 -17.34 -5.56
CA LEU A 16 -5.97 -17.55 -4.60
C LEU A 16 -5.58 -17.15 -3.17
N MET A 17 -4.35 -17.48 -2.75
CA MET A 17 -3.85 -17.12 -1.42
C MET A 17 -3.67 -15.61 -1.28
N ALA A 18 -3.07 -14.96 -2.29
CA ALA A 18 -2.86 -13.52 -2.30
C ALA A 18 -4.19 -12.74 -2.30
N VAL A 19 -5.21 -13.21 -3.03
CA VAL A 19 -6.55 -12.58 -3.01
C VAL A 19 -7.22 -12.73 -1.65
N ARG A 20 -7.08 -13.87 -0.97
CA ARG A 20 -7.62 -14.06 0.39
C ARG A 20 -6.98 -13.11 1.40
N ILE A 21 -5.66 -12.91 1.35
CA ILE A 21 -4.94 -11.97 2.21
C ILE A 21 -5.46 -10.54 2.01
N VAL A 22 -5.63 -10.11 0.75
CA VAL A 22 -6.14 -8.77 0.44
C VAL A 22 -7.59 -8.57 0.92
N LYS A 23 -8.45 -9.60 0.80
CA LYS A 23 -9.81 -9.54 1.33
C LYS A 23 -9.83 -9.35 2.86
N HIS A 24 -9.08 -10.19 3.58
CA HIS A 24 -9.00 -10.07 5.04
C HIS A 24 -8.40 -8.73 5.50
N ALA A 25 -7.42 -8.19 4.77
CA ALA A 25 -6.87 -6.87 5.07
C ALA A 25 -7.91 -5.76 4.91
N PHE A 26 -8.78 -5.82 3.88
CA PHE A 26 -9.85 -4.85 3.72
C PHE A 26 -10.95 -4.98 4.78
N ASP A 27 -11.26 -6.20 5.23
CA ASP A 27 -12.19 -6.42 6.34
C ASP A 27 -11.64 -5.79 7.64
N ILE A 28 -10.34 -5.95 7.92
CA ILE A 28 -9.68 -5.34 9.08
C ILE A 28 -9.72 -3.81 9.00
N ILE A 29 -9.45 -3.22 7.83
CA ILE A 29 -9.49 -1.76 7.65
C ILE A 29 -10.90 -1.24 7.92
N HIS A 30 -11.93 -1.90 7.37
CA HIS A 30 -13.31 -1.50 7.60
C HIS A 30 -13.68 -1.57 9.09
N LEU A 31 -13.29 -2.63 9.80
CA LEU A 31 -13.54 -2.77 11.24
C LEU A 31 -12.79 -1.75 12.12
N LEU A 32 -11.64 -1.26 11.68
CA LEU A 32 -10.81 -0.32 12.46
C LEU A 32 -11.17 1.14 12.24
N THR A 33 -11.68 1.48 11.05
CA THR A 33 -11.95 2.88 10.67
C THR A 33 -13.43 3.17 10.38
N ASP A 34 -14.30 2.15 10.33
CA ASP A 34 -15.72 2.24 9.97
C ASP A 34 -16.02 2.90 8.60
N GLU A 35 -14.97 3.20 7.83
CA GLU A 35 -15.01 3.88 6.53
C GLU A 35 -14.91 2.89 5.36
N ASN A 36 -15.15 3.38 4.14
CA ASN A 36 -14.96 2.60 2.93
C ASN A 36 -13.46 2.31 2.71
N PRO A 37 -13.01 1.04 2.73
CA PRO A 37 -11.59 0.69 2.66
C PRO A 37 -10.91 1.12 1.34
N ILE A 38 -11.67 1.34 0.26
CA ILE A 38 -11.13 1.85 -1.00
C ILE A 38 -10.66 3.31 -0.86
N GLN A 39 -11.40 4.14 -0.12
CA GLN A 39 -11.04 5.54 0.09
C GLN A 39 -9.78 5.66 0.95
N VAL A 40 -9.69 4.84 2.01
CA VAL A 40 -8.51 4.76 2.88
C VAL A 40 -7.28 4.32 2.08
N LEU A 41 -7.41 3.31 1.21
CA LEU A 41 -6.32 2.86 0.35
C LEU A 41 -5.84 3.95 -0.62
N VAL A 42 -6.76 4.66 -1.27
CA VAL A 42 -6.43 5.75 -2.20
C VAL A 42 -5.77 6.91 -1.45
N GLY A 43 -6.29 7.29 -0.28
CA GLY A 43 -5.69 8.31 0.58
C GLY A 43 -4.27 7.95 1.01
N ALA A 44 -4.03 6.70 1.40
CA ALA A 44 -2.70 6.21 1.77
C ALA A 44 -1.71 6.26 0.59
N ILE A 45 -2.16 5.93 -0.62
CA ILE A 45 -1.34 6.05 -1.84
C ILE A 45 -0.98 7.53 -2.06
N ILE A 46 -1.98 8.42 -2.14
CA ILE A 46 -1.78 9.86 -2.38
C ILE A 46 -0.82 10.47 -1.35
N ASN A 47 -1.02 10.17 -0.07
CA ASN A 47 -0.16 10.67 1.01
C ASN A 47 1.30 10.21 0.87
N ARG A 48 1.51 8.94 0.48
CA ARG A 48 2.87 8.40 0.23
C ARG A 48 3.53 9.08 -0.96
N TRP A 49 2.81 9.35 -2.05
CA TRP A 49 3.36 10.05 -3.22
C TRP A 49 3.68 11.52 -2.90
N ALA A 50 2.79 12.22 -2.20
CA ALA A 50 2.99 13.62 -1.82
C ALA A 50 4.20 13.79 -0.89
N THR A 51 4.34 12.93 0.12
CA THR A 51 5.48 12.97 1.06
C THR A 51 6.81 12.72 0.35
N LEU A 52 6.83 11.82 -0.64
CA LEU A 52 8.05 11.49 -1.38
C LEU A 52 8.48 12.62 -2.33
N LEU A 53 7.53 13.41 -2.86
CA LEU A 53 7.82 14.61 -3.64
C LEU A 53 8.35 15.76 -2.77
N VAL A 54 7.77 15.97 -1.57
CA VAL A 54 8.26 16.99 -0.62
C VAL A 54 9.69 16.68 -0.18
N TRP A 55 10.02 15.42 0.12
CA TRP A 55 11.38 15.03 0.50
C TRP A 55 12.38 15.03 -0.66
N LYS A 56 11.96 14.64 -1.87
CA LYS A 56 12.83 14.77 -3.06
C LYS A 56 13.14 16.22 -3.41
N GLY A 57 12.27 17.17 -3.06
CA GLY A 57 12.53 18.61 -3.20
C GLY A 57 13.43 19.20 -2.11
N PHE A 58 13.63 18.52 -0.97
CA PHE A 58 14.42 19.04 0.16
C PHE A 58 15.87 18.54 0.17
N SER A 59 16.20 17.49 -0.59
CA SER A 59 17.55 16.90 -0.58
C SER A 59 18.59 17.61 -1.46
N SER A 60 18.21 18.65 -2.23
CA SER A 60 19.12 19.40 -3.11
C SER A 60 19.42 20.84 -2.64
N ALA A 61 18.99 21.24 -1.44
CA ALA A 61 19.21 22.59 -0.92
C ALA A 61 20.03 22.64 0.39
N SER A 62 20.73 21.57 0.76
CA SER A 62 21.52 21.52 2.01
C SER A 62 22.79 20.69 1.88
N CYS A 63 23.59 20.97 0.86
CA CYS A 63 25.02 20.68 0.94
C CYS A 63 25.74 22.02 1.02
N PRO A 64 26.37 22.38 2.16
CA PRO A 64 27.45 23.37 2.16
C PRO A 64 28.66 22.86 1.37
#